data_AF-A0A838JCV0-F1
#
_entry.id   AF-A0A838JCV0-F1
#
_cell.length_a   1.000
_cell.length_b   1.000
_cell.length_c   1.000
_cell.angle_alpha   90.00
_cell.angle_beta   90.00
_cell.angle_gamma   90.00
#
_symmetry.space_group_name_H-M   'P 1'
#
loop_
_entity.id
_entity.type
_entity.pdbx_description
1 polymer ?
#
loop_
_entity_poly.entity_id
_entity_poly.type
_entity_poly.pdbx_seq_one_letter_code
_entity_poly.pdbx_strand_id
1 'polypeptide(L)'
;EQTFHAVPAGCTGGGIWSTPTIDEAANLLYVTTGNDGPCSSGEPYTFAVVQLDATSLTPLSSWQVPPPQRGIDGDFGATPTLFSATINGTATRMLGVANKNGMYYAFQRSHISAGPVWTRQIATGGGGCPQCGDGSTSPSTWDGATLYAAGGHTFIDGQRCAGGLRALNPATGAIIWARCLLSGPVLAATMGVPGLIVVCQGHSVLIVSSSTGSPLFSFLDPKDLFYGAPVISGGRLYVGNLDGNLYAFKPAR
;
A
#
# COMPACT_ATOMS: atom_id res chain seq x y z
N GLU A 1 5.36 -19.02 22.94
CA GLU A 1 5.70 -18.19 21.77
C GLU A 1 5.06 -18.83 20.55
N GLN A 2 4.50 -18.03 19.63
CA GLN A 2 3.96 -18.51 18.35
C GLN A 2 4.79 -17.86 17.24
N THR A 3 5.16 -18.62 16.21
CA THR A 3 6.07 -18.16 15.16
C THR A 3 5.62 -18.68 13.80
N PHE A 4 5.53 -17.78 12.82
CA PHE A 4 5.35 -18.12 11.41
C PHE A 4 6.67 -17.97 10.65
N HIS A 5 7.01 -18.94 9.83
CA HIS A 5 8.16 -18.89 8.92
C HIS A 5 7.66 -18.83 7.49
N ALA A 6 7.97 -17.75 6.77
CA ALA A 6 7.59 -17.59 5.36
C ALA A 6 8.34 -18.56 4.44
N VAL A 7 9.54 -18.98 4.84
CA VAL A 7 10.35 -19.95 4.09
C VAL A 7 10.71 -21.15 4.97
N PRO A 8 10.95 -22.33 4.37
CA PRO A 8 11.40 -23.52 5.09
C PRO A 8 12.72 -23.30 5.82
N ALA A 9 12.97 -24.12 6.85
CA ALA A 9 14.22 -24.07 7.60
C ALA A 9 15.42 -24.30 6.66
N GLY A 10 16.42 -23.41 6.74
CA GLY A 10 17.60 -23.42 5.89
C GLY A 10 17.45 -22.66 4.56
N CYS A 11 16.25 -22.18 4.22
CA CYS A 11 16.02 -21.30 3.08
C CYS A 11 16.10 -19.82 3.50
N THR A 12 16.32 -18.93 2.54
CA THR A 12 16.35 -17.47 2.74
C THR A 12 15.33 -16.79 1.82
N GLY A 13 14.93 -15.56 2.13
CA GLY A 13 13.87 -14.85 1.42
C GLY A 13 12.59 -14.74 2.25
N GLY A 14 11.49 -14.36 1.61
CA GLY A 14 10.16 -14.25 2.22
C GLY A 14 10.07 -13.23 3.37
N GLY A 15 10.99 -12.27 3.42
CA GLY A 15 11.05 -11.31 4.52
C GLY A 15 9.73 -10.55 4.72
N ILE A 16 9.30 -10.40 5.97
CA ILE A 16 8.14 -9.57 6.32
C ILE A 16 8.68 -8.25 6.83
N TRP A 17 8.66 -7.24 5.97
CA TRP A 17 9.23 -5.91 6.25
C TRP A 17 8.20 -4.78 6.13
N SER A 18 6.94 -5.12 5.89
CA SER A 18 5.77 -4.26 6.07
C SER A 18 5.10 -4.54 7.43
N THR A 19 4.16 -3.69 7.83
CA THR A 19 3.39 -3.91 9.06
C THR A 19 2.29 -4.96 8.80
N PRO A 20 2.07 -5.93 9.71
CA PRO A 20 0.91 -6.82 9.64
C PRO A 20 -0.41 -6.08 9.84
N THR A 21 -1.48 -6.62 9.27
CA THR A 21 -2.84 -6.08 9.42
C THR A 21 -3.75 -7.12 10.06
N ILE A 22 -4.47 -6.75 11.11
CA ILE A 22 -5.35 -7.65 11.87
C ILE A 22 -6.83 -7.34 11.61
N ASP A 23 -7.62 -8.39 11.38
CA ASP A 23 -9.08 -8.38 11.43
C ASP A 23 -9.50 -9.08 12.72
N GLU A 24 -9.61 -8.31 13.81
CA GLU A 24 -9.86 -8.82 15.16
C GLU A 24 -11.17 -9.62 15.24
N ALA A 25 -12.21 -9.14 14.56
CA ALA A 25 -13.53 -9.79 14.55
C ALA A 25 -13.50 -11.19 13.91
N ALA A 26 -12.54 -11.45 13.02
CA ALA A 26 -12.36 -12.74 12.37
C ALA A 26 -11.22 -13.58 12.98
N ASN A 27 -10.45 -13.05 13.95
CA ASN A 27 -9.19 -13.63 14.41
C ASN A 27 -8.20 -13.91 13.26
N LEU A 28 -8.13 -13.00 12.28
CA LEU A 28 -7.27 -13.14 11.10
C LEU A 28 -6.18 -12.09 11.09
N LEU A 29 -4.98 -12.49 10.67
CA LEU A 29 -3.84 -11.61 10.48
C LEU A 29 -3.31 -11.76 9.06
N TYR A 30 -2.98 -10.64 8.42
CA TYR A 30 -2.49 -10.59 7.05
C TYR A 30 -1.10 -9.98 7.03
N VAL A 31 -0.18 -10.66 6.35
CA VAL A 31 1.17 -10.15 6.09
C VAL A 31 1.43 -10.21 4.60
N THR A 32 2.38 -9.38 4.15
CA THR A 32 2.96 -9.53 2.83
C THR A 32 4.44 -9.86 2.93
N THR A 33 4.97 -10.54 1.92
CA THR A 33 6.30 -11.12 1.99
C THR A 33 7.21 -10.73 0.83
N GLY A 34 8.50 -10.80 1.16
CA GLY A 34 9.66 -10.53 0.33
C GLY A 34 9.86 -11.47 -0.85
N ASN A 35 10.92 -11.22 -1.61
CA ASN A 35 11.37 -12.07 -2.71
C ASN A 35 11.71 -13.48 -2.22
N ASP A 36 11.76 -14.44 -3.14
CA ASP A 36 12.36 -15.74 -2.88
C ASP A 36 13.88 -15.65 -2.73
N GLY A 37 14.46 -16.75 -2.27
CA GLY A 37 15.90 -16.95 -2.19
C GLY A 37 16.27 -18.37 -2.55
N PRO A 38 17.54 -18.78 -2.37
CA PRO A 38 17.95 -20.15 -2.61
C PRO A 38 17.19 -21.13 -1.70
N CYS A 39 16.38 -22.00 -2.30
CA CYS A 39 15.66 -23.05 -1.60
C CYS A 39 15.47 -24.28 -2.50
N SER A 40 15.50 -25.48 -1.91
CA SER A 40 15.30 -26.75 -2.62
C SER A 40 13.84 -27.24 -2.61
N SER A 41 12.95 -26.48 -1.95
CA SER A 41 11.54 -26.81 -1.78
C SER A 41 10.65 -25.64 -2.19
N GLY A 42 9.37 -25.89 -2.40
CA GLY A 42 8.43 -24.85 -2.80
C GLY A 42 8.25 -23.78 -1.72
N GLU A 43 8.25 -22.52 -2.14
CA GLU A 43 8.11 -21.35 -1.25
C GLU A 43 6.77 -20.65 -1.51
N PRO A 44 5.64 -21.16 -0.98
CA PRO A 44 4.30 -20.64 -1.27
C PRO A 44 4.01 -19.28 -0.64
N TYR A 45 4.94 -18.77 0.19
CA TYR A 45 4.80 -17.52 0.92
C TYR A 45 5.87 -16.50 0.53
N THR A 46 6.49 -16.59 -0.64
CA THR A 46 7.34 -15.52 -1.21
C THR A 46 6.54 -14.74 -2.26
N PHE A 47 6.82 -13.44 -2.43
CA PHE A 47 6.01 -12.54 -3.26
C PHE A 47 4.52 -12.63 -2.95
N ALA A 48 4.17 -12.82 -1.67
CA ALA A 48 2.85 -13.29 -1.30
C ALA A 48 2.09 -12.30 -0.42
N VAL A 49 0.78 -12.42 -0.50
CA VAL A 49 -0.12 -12.06 0.60
C VAL A 49 -0.41 -13.36 1.35
N VAL A 50 -0.22 -13.36 2.67
CA VAL A 50 -0.41 -14.54 3.52
C VAL A 50 -1.45 -14.21 4.58
N GLN A 51 -2.44 -15.09 4.72
CA GLN A 51 -3.45 -15.06 5.77
C GLN A 51 -3.06 -16.06 6.85
N LEU A 52 -2.98 -15.58 8.08
CA LEU A 52 -2.65 -16.33 9.28
C LEU A 52 -3.82 -16.30 10.27
N ASP A 53 -3.91 -17.32 11.13
CA ASP A 53 -4.67 -17.20 12.38
C ASP A 53 -3.96 -16.18 13.29
N ALA A 54 -4.69 -15.18 13.80
CA ALA A 54 -4.07 -14.09 14.56
C ALA A 54 -3.56 -14.52 15.95
N THR A 55 -4.02 -15.67 16.47
CA THR A 55 -3.62 -16.19 17.77
C THR A 55 -2.46 -17.18 17.64
N SER A 56 -2.55 -18.15 16.72
CA SER A 56 -1.54 -19.21 16.57
C SER A 56 -0.47 -18.93 15.52
N LEU A 57 -0.65 -17.91 14.67
CA LEU A 57 0.16 -17.63 13.49
C LEU A 57 0.24 -18.80 12.48
N THR A 58 -0.70 -19.75 12.56
CA THR A 58 -0.80 -20.83 11.59
C THR A 58 -1.22 -20.26 10.23
N PRO A 59 -0.52 -20.57 9.13
CA PRO A 59 -0.94 -20.14 7.80
C PRO A 59 -2.22 -20.84 7.38
N LEU A 60 -3.20 -20.03 6.96
CA LEU A 60 -4.53 -20.48 6.55
C LEU A 60 -4.71 -20.43 5.04
N SER A 61 -4.13 -19.42 4.39
CA SER A 61 -4.22 -19.19 2.95
C SER A 61 -3.08 -18.29 2.47
N SER A 62 -2.76 -18.33 1.18
CA SER A 62 -1.85 -17.39 0.55
C SER A 62 -2.17 -17.19 -0.92
N TRP A 63 -1.64 -16.11 -1.48
CA TRP A 63 -1.61 -15.85 -2.90
C TRP A 63 -0.26 -15.23 -3.28
N GLN A 64 0.39 -15.76 -4.31
CA GLN A 64 1.66 -15.24 -4.82
C GLN A 64 1.43 -14.40 -6.07
N VAL A 65 2.21 -13.33 -6.23
CA VAL A 65 2.32 -12.64 -7.53
C VAL A 65 2.76 -13.67 -8.58
N PRO A 66 2.02 -13.79 -9.71
CA PRO A 66 2.37 -14.72 -10.77
C PRO A 66 3.81 -14.52 -11.25
N PRO A 67 4.61 -15.58 -11.48
CA PRO A 67 6.03 -15.45 -11.83
C PRO A 67 6.35 -14.43 -12.95
N PRO A 68 5.57 -14.35 -14.05
CA PRO A 68 5.83 -13.37 -15.10
C PRO A 68 5.63 -11.89 -14.68
N GLN A 69 4.97 -11.64 -13.55
CA GLN A 69 4.61 -10.31 -13.06
C GLN A 69 5.51 -9.79 -11.93
N ARG A 70 6.49 -10.59 -11.47
CA ARG A 70 7.34 -10.23 -10.32
C ARG A 70 8.34 -9.14 -10.69
N GLY A 71 9.08 -9.29 -11.78
CA GLY A 71 10.21 -8.40 -12.08
C GLY A 71 11.46 -8.76 -11.25
N ILE A 72 12.41 -7.82 -11.12
CA ILE A 72 13.74 -8.08 -10.53
C ILE A 72 13.72 -8.12 -8.98
N ASP A 73 12.95 -7.22 -8.37
CA ASP A 73 12.76 -7.08 -6.92
C ASP A 73 11.28 -6.76 -6.71
N GLY A 74 10.45 -7.78 -6.96
CA GLY A 74 9.02 -7.69 -7.20
C GLY A 74 8.14 -7.87 -5.98
N ASP A 75 8.74 -7.88 -4.81
CA ASP A 75 8.08 -8.24 -3.57
C ASP A 75 7.11 -7.15 -3.09
N PHE A 76 6.37 -7.50 -2.04
CA PHE A 76 5.49 -6.56 -1.38
C PHE A 76 6.23 -5.81 -0.29
N GLY A 77 6.14 -4.48 -0.34
CA GLY A 77 6.58 -3.59 0.74
C GLY A 77 5.46 -2.82 1.42
N ALA A 78 4.22 -2.93 0.92
CA ALA A 78 3.08 -2.21 1.46
C ALA A 78 2.35 -3.03 2.53
N THR A 79 1.94 -2.35 3.59
CA THR A 79 0.99 -2.88 4.58
C THR A 79 -0.38 -3.12 3.93
N PRO A 80 -1.01 -4.30 4.09
CA PRO A 80 -2.36 -4.55 3.59
C PRO A 80 -3.41 -3.62 4.21
N THR A 81 -4.36 -3.15 3.41
CA THR A 81 -5.47 -2.31 3.86
C THR A 81 -6.77 -3.12 3.89
N LEU A 82 -7.44 -3.10 5.02
CA LEU A 82 -8.79 -3.65 5.18
C LEU A 82 -9.83 -2.62 4.72
N PHE A 83 -10.69 -2.99 3.77
CA PHE A 83 -11.82 -2.15 3.35
C PHE A 83 -13.07 -2.99 3.05
N SER A 84 -14.17 -2.34 2.70
CA SER A 84 -15.44 -3.00 2.37
C SER A 84 -15.93 -2.56 0.99
N ALA A 85 -16.62 -3.45 0.28
CA ALA A 85 -17.19 -3.16 -1.02
C ALA A 85 -18.54 -3.89 -1.18
N THR A 86 -19.41 -3.37 -2.05
CA THR A 86 -20.58 -4.11 -2.53
C THR A 86 -20.26 -4.71 -3.89
N ILE A 87 -20.10 -6.03 -3.96
CA ILE A 87 -19.78 -6.77 -5.19
C ILE A 87 -21.02 -7.55 -5.60
N ASN A 88 -21.56 -7.25 -6.79
CA ASN A 88 -22.78 -7.89 -7.31
C ASN A 88 -23.94 -7.86 -6.30
N GLY A 89 -24.13 -6.73 -5.62
CA GLY A 89 -25.18 -6.55 -4.60
C GLY A 89 -24.88 -7.15 -3.23
N THR A 90 -23.74 -7.83 -3.05
CA THR A 90 -23.35 -8.45 -1.78
C THR A 90 -22.28 -7.60 -1.07
N ALA A 91 -22.50 -7.31 0.22
CA ALA A 91 -21.48 -6.68 1.05
C ALA A 91 -20.31 -7.66 1.29
N THR A 92 -19.11 -7.26 0.87
CA THR A 92 -17.92 -8.09 0.88
C THR A 92 -16.81 -7.41 1.67
N ARG A 93 -16.19 -8.18 2.57
CA ARG A 93 -14.98 -7.75 3.31
C ARG A 93 -13.76 -7.95 2.42
N MET A 94 -13.03 -6.88 2.16
CA MET A 94 -11.96 -6.82 1.17
C MET A 94 -10.60 -6.51 1.81
N LEU A 95 -9.56 -7.07 1.23
CA LEU A 95 -8.15 -6.79 1.54
C LEU A 95 -7.52 -6.18 0.29
N GLY A 96 -6.75 -5.12 0.43
CA GLY A 96 -6.06 -4.49 -0.70
C GLY A 96 -4.60 -4.23 -0.39
N VAL A 97 -3.73 -4.37 -1.37
CA VAL A 97 -2.30 -4.10 -1.18
C VAL A 97 -1.62 -3.72 -2.50
N ALA A 98 -0.69 -2.77 -2.42
CA ALA A 98 0.15 -2.36 -3.53
C ALA A 98 1.43 -3.20 -3.61
N ASN A 99 1.92 -3.48 -4.82
CA ASN A 99 3.14 -4.25 -5.06
C ASN A 99 4.18 -3.42 -5.83
N LYS A 100 5.47 -3.78 -5.72
CA LYS A 100 6.57 -3.16 -6.47
C LYS A 100 6.49 -3.34 -7.99
N ASN A 101 5.65 -4.25 -8.48
CA ASN A 101 5.32 -4.33 -9.90
C ASN A 101 4.34 -3.24 -10.37
N GLY A 102 3.92 -2.35 -9.48
CA GLY A 102 3.06 -1.22 -9.80
C GLY A 102 1.58 -1.55 -9.87
N MET A 103 1.18 -2.75 -9.48
CA MET A 103 -0.22 -3.15 -9.37
C MET A 103 -0.73 -2.96 -7.94
N TYR A 104 -2.00 -2.59 -7.85
CA TYR A 104 -2.80 -2.75 -6.65
C TYR A 104 -3.66 -4.00 -6.82
N TYR A 105 -3.63 -4.89 -5.83
CA TYR A 105 -4.38 -6.14 -5.80
C TYR A 105 -5.45 -6.06 -4.71
N ALA A 106 -6.69 -6.40 -5.05
CA ALA A 106 -7.78 -6.46 -4.09
C ALA A 106 -8.41 -7.85 -4.04
N PHE A 107 -8.55 -8.39 -2.84
CA PHE A 107 -9.00 -9.76 -2.58
C PHE A 107 -10.25 -9.75 -1.71
N GLN A 108 -11.06 -10.80 -1.82
CA GLN A 108 -11.98 -11.13 -0.74
C GLN A 108 -11.17 -11.69 0.44
N ARG A 109 -11.29 -11.08 1.62
CA ARG A 109 -10.47 -11.40 2.81
C ARG A 109 -10.42 -12.88 3.18
N SER A 110 -11.53 -13.59 3.00
CA SER A 110 -11.68 -15.00 3.37
C SER A 110 -11.23 -15.98 2.27
N HIS A 111 -10.87 -15.49 1.08
CA HIS A 111 -10.59 -16.32 -0.09
C HIS A 111 -9.41 -15.77 -0.90
N ILE A 112 -8.32 -15.36 -0.24
CA ILE A 112 -7.19 -14.74 -0.93
C ILE A 112 -6.53 -15.67 -1.96
N SER A 113 -6.51 -16.98 -1.71
CA SER A 113 -5.98 -17.99 -2.65
C SER A 113 -6.78 -18.11 -3.96
N ALA A 114 -8.03 -17.66 -4.00
CA ALA A 114 -8.80 -17.57 -5.24
C ALA A 114 -8.26 -16.49 -6.19
N GLY A 115 -7.37 -15.62 -5.70
CA GLY A 115 -6.81 -14.51 -6.43
C GLY A 115 -7.57 -13.21 -6.23
N PRO A 116 -7.10 -12.12 -6.86
CA PRO A 116 -7.71 -10.82 -6.72
C PRO A 116 -9.10 -10.80 -7.38
N VAL A 117 -10.07 -10.20 -6.69
CA VAL A 117 -11.36 -9.80 -7.25
C VAL A 117 -11.15 -8.79 -8.37
N TRP A 118 -10.23 -7.86 -8.18
CA TRP A 118 -9.80 -6.91 -9.20
C TRP A 118 -8.35 -6.48 -8.98
N THR A 119 -7.72 -6.01 -10.05
CA THR A 119 -6.41 -5.38 -10.01
C THR A 119 -6.44 -4.02 -10.72
N ARG A 120 -5.54 -3.11 -10.32
CA ARG A 120 -5.41 -1.80 -10.96
C ARG A 120 -3.95 -1.40 -11.04
N GLN A 121 -3.51 -0.93 -12.22
CA GLN A 121 -2.19 -0.33 -12.36
C GLN A 121 -2.13 1.03 -11.64
N ILE A 122 -1.33 1.00 -10.58
CA ILE A 122 -0.80 2.00 -9.65
C ILE A 122 0.32 2.94 -10.08
N ALA A 123 1.24 2.34 -10.81
CA ALA A 123 2.54 2.88 -11.08
C ALA A 123 3.15 2.04 -12.20
N THR A 124 4.21 2.57 -12.78
CA THR A 124 5.13 1.80 -13.61
C THR A 124 5.99 0.98 -12.66
N GLY A 125 5.93 -0.34 -12.74
CA GLY A 125 6.79 -1.22 -11.93
C GLY A 125 7.77 -2.03 -12.77
N GLY A 126 8.43 -2.99 -12.11
CA GLY A 126 9.36 -3.94 -12.74
C GLY A 126 10.84 -3.55 -12.62
N GLY A 127 11.16 -2.32 -12.22
CA GLY A 127 12.55 -1.85 -12.05
C GLY A 127 13.15 -2.10 -10.66
N GLY A 128 12.35 -2.48 -9.66
CA GLY A 128 12.84 -2.91 -8.34
C GLY A 128 13.31 -1.79 -7.42
N CYS A 129 13.15 -0.52 -7.79
CA CYS A 129 13.54 0.61 -6.93
C CYS A 129 12.37 1.58 -6.66
N PRO A 130 11.55 1.33 -5.62
CA PRO A 130 10.50 2.27 -5.21
C PRO A 130 11.00 3.67 -4.91
N GLN A 131 12.19 3.79 -4.30
CA GLN A 131 12.84 5.08 -4.02
C GLN A 131 13.17 5.85 -5.30
N CYS A 132 13.47 5.14 -6.39
CA CYS A 132 13.69 5.70 -7.72
C CYS A 132 12.39 6.00 -8.46
N GLY A 133 11.24 5.53 -7.94
CA GLY A 133 9.93 5.70 -8.53
C GLY A 133 9.31 4.43 -9.13
N ASP A 134 9.91 3.25 -8.99
CA ASP A 134 9.33 2.02 -9.52
C ASP A 134 8.27 1.41 -8.60
N GLY A 135 7.08 1.18 -9.14
CA GLY A 135 6.02 0.45 -8.47
C GLY A 135 5.45 1.19 -7.27
N SER A 136 5.04 0.44 -6.25
CA SER A 136 4.59 1.01 -5.00
C SER A 136 4.88 0.10 -3.81
N THR A 137 5.35 0.72 -2.74
CA THR A 137 5.42 0.15 -1.39
C THR A 137 4.57 0.95 -0.40
N SER A 138 3.77 1.92 -0.89
CA SER A 138 2.97 2.81 -0.05
C SER A 138 1.70 2.11 0.42
N PRO A 139 1.48 1.99 1.74
CA PRO A 139 0.19 1.57 2.28
C PRO A 139 -0.95 2.50 1.82
N SER A 140 -2.03 1.90 1.32
CA SER A 140 -3.28 2.60 0.99
C SER A 140 -4.08 2.98 2.23
N THR A 141 -5.01 3.92 2.07
CA THR A 141 -5.95 4.33 3.10
C THR A 141 -7.40 4.16 2.63
N TRP A 142 -8.29 3.89 3.57
CA TRP A 142 -9.73 3.70 3.35
C TRP A 142 -10.48 4.65 4.28
N ASP A 143 -11.31 5.54 3.73
CA ASP A 143 -12.03 6.55 4.52
C ASP A 143 -13.45 6.12 4.95
N GLY A 144 -13.83 4.86 4.67
CA GLY A 144 -15.19 4.36 4.88
C GLY A 144 -16.03 4.30 3.61
N ALA A 145 -15.61 4.96 2.52
CA ALA A 145 -16.33 4.97 1.24
C ALA A 145 -15.42 4.81 0.01
N THR A 146 -14.22 5.37 0.04
CA THR A 146 -13.26 5.41 -1.06
C THR A 146 -11.90 4.86 -0.63
N LEU A 147 -11.30 4.08 -1.53
CA LEU A 147 -9.96 3.55 -1.34
C LEU A 147 -8.95 4.47 -2.02
N TYR A 148 -7.91 4.88 -1.32
CA TYR A 148 -6.87 5.75 -1.85
C TYR A 148 -5.54 5.01 -1.87
N ALA A 149 -4.93 4.95 -3.06
CA ALA A 149 -3.67 4.26 -3.25
C ALA A 149 -2.68 5.16 -3.98
N ALA A 150 -1.43 5.15 -3.50
CA ALA A 150 -0.36 5.95 -4.06
C ALA A 150 0.85 5.09 -4.44
N GLY A 151 1.78 5.66 -5.19
CA GLY A 151 3.00 4.98 -5.59
C GLY A 151 3.96 5.88 -6.34
N GLY A 152 4.87 5.24 -7.06
CA GLY A 152 5.88 5.90 -7.87
C GLY A 152 5.38 6.38 -9.22
N HIS A 153 6.31 6.41 -10.18
CA HIS A 153 6.13 6.93 -11.53
C HIS A 153 4.88 6.40 -12.19
N THR A 154 4.15 7.27 -12.86
CA THR A 154 2.94 6.87 -13.59
C THR A 154 2.62 7.88 -14.68
N PHE A 155 1.60 7.58 -15.49
CA PHE A 155 1.00 8.53 -16.42
C PHE A 155 -0.43 8.82 -15.98
N ILE A 156 -0.77 10.09 -15.89
CA ILE A 156 -2.13 10.57 -15.62
C ILE A 156 -2.45 11.58 -16.70
N ASP A 157 -3.51 11.32 -17.47
CA ASP A 157 -3.95 12.14 -18.61
C ASP A 157 -2.82 12.44 -19.61
N GLY A 158 -1.96 11.44 -19.86
CA GLY A 158 -0.81 11.54 -20.77
C GLY A 158 0.41 12.26 -20.19
N GLN A 159 0.30 12.88 -19.01
CA GLN A 159 1.42 13.51 -18.32
C GLN A 159 2.20 12.49 -17.50
N ARG A 160 3.53 12.50 -17.65
CA ARG A 160 4.44 11.72 -16.78
C ARG A 160 4.49 12.37 -15.39
N CYS A 161 4.25 11.57 -14.36
CA CYS A 161 4.25 11.99 -12.97
C CYS A 161 5.41 11.34 -12.20
N ALA A 162 6.00 12.08 -11.26
CA ALA A 162 7.02 11.53 -10.36
C ALA A 162 6.42 10.51 -9.39
N GLY A 163 5.19 10.76 -8.95
CA GLY A 163 4.33 9.84 -8.19
C GLY A 163 2.88 9.95 -8.65
N GLY A 164 2.02 9.05 -8.20
CA GLY A 164 0.59 9.12 -8.45
C GLY A 164 -0.23 8.86 -7.20
N LEU A 165 -1.36 9.57 -7.06
CA LEU A 165 -2.41 9.24 -6.10
C LEU A 165 -3.69 8.94 -6.86
N ARG A 166 -4.38 7.86 -6.52
CA ARG A 166 -5.68 7.49 -7.09
C ARG A 166 -6.71 7.28 -6.01
N ALA A 167 -7.89 7.85 -6.20
CA ALA A 167 -9.11 7.39 -5.57
C ALA A 167 -9.72 6.27 -6.41
N LEU A 168 -10.01 5.14 -5.77
CA LEU A 168 -10.45 3.92 -6.39
C LEU A 168 -11.82 3.52 -5.86
N ASN A 169 -12.69 3.09 -6.78
CA ASN A 169 -13.91 2.39 -6.43
C ASN A 169 -13.53 1.07 -5.74
N PRO A 170 -14.00 0.80 -4.51
CA PRO A 170 -13.59 -0.38 -3.76
C PRO A 170 -14.08 -1.70 -4.37
N ALA A 171 -15.18 -1.69 -5.13
CA ALA A 171 -15.74 -2.90 -5.73
C ALA A 171 -15.06 -3.29 -7.05
N THR A 172 -14.53 -2.32 -7.81
CA THR A 172 -14.07 -2.55 -9.19
C THR A 172 -12.64 -2.10 -9.45
N GLY A 173 -12.03 -1.36 -8.53
CA GLY A 173 -10.76 -0.69 -8.75
C GLY A 173 -10.81 0.39 -9.83
N ALA A 174 -11.99 0.80 -10.31
CA ALA A 174 -12.13 1.91 -11.25
C ALA A 174 -11.62 3.21 -10.61
N ILE A 175 -10.90 4.01 -11.40
CA ILE A 175 -10.40 5.30 -10.93
C ILE A 175 -11.57 6.28 -10.86
N ILE A 176 -11.83 6.82 -9.67
CA ILE A 176 -12.81 7.89 -9.44
C ILE A 176 -12.17 9.23 -9.83
N TRP A 177 -10.97 9.48 -9.32
CA TRP A 177 -10.10 10.58 -9.71
C TRP A 177 -8.64 10.16 -9.53
N ALA A 178 -7.74 10.84 -10.25
CA ALA A 178 -6.30 10.66 -10.11
C ALA A 178 -5.60 12.01 -9.98
N ARG A 179 -4.48 12.03 -9.27
CA ARG A 179 -3.62 13.20 -9.16
C ARG A 179 -2.18 12.88 -9.52
N CYS A 180 -1.67 13.64 -10.48
CA CYS A 180 -0.25 13.70 -10.81
C CYS A 180 0.53 14.37 -9.67
N LEU A 181 1.51 13.66 -9.11
CA LEU A 181 2.42 14.15 -8.09
C LEU A 181 3.77 14.48 -8.74
N LEU A 182 4.27 15.68 -8.47
CA LEU A 182 5.42 16.24 -9.19
C LEU A 182 6.71 16.20 -8.36
N SER A 183 6.60 16.10 -7.03
CA SER A 183 7.77 16.22 -6.13
C SER A 183 8.47 14.90 -5.82
N GLY A 184 7.89 13.76 -6.18
CA GLY A 184 8.53 12.46 -5.97
C GLY A 184 7.53 11.29 -5.85
N PRO A 185 8.05 10.06 -5.73
CA PRO A 185 7.23 8.90 -5.41
C PRO A 185 6.66 9.01 -3.99
N VAL A 186 5.60 8.25 -3.74
CA VAL A 186 5.03 8.08 -2.41
C VAL A 186 5.47 6.73 -1.87
N LEU A 187 6.24 6.74 -0.77
CA LEU A 187 6.68 5.54 -0.07
C LEU A 187 6.00 5.37 1.29
N ALA A 188 5.76 6.47 1.99
CA ALA A 188 5.02 6.48 3.25
C ALA A 188 3.57 6.02 3.04
N ALA A 189 2.92 5.57 4.13
CA ALA A 189 1.49 5.35 4.11
C ALA A 189 0.75 6.63 3.73
N THR A 190 -0.34 6.50 2.97
CA THR A 190 -1.30 7.59 2.83
C THR A 190 -2.16 7.68 4.09
N MET A 191 -2.60 8.88 4.46
CA MET A 191 -3.54 9.10 5.56
C MET A 191 -4.78 9.80 5.05
N GLY A 192 -5.95 9.26 5.35
CA GLY A 192 -7.24 9.84 4.99
C GLY A 192 -8.18 9.98 6.17
N VAL A 193 -8.91 11.09 6.18
CA VAL A 193 -10.19 11.22 6.90
C VAL A 193 -11.21 11.78 5.91
N PRO A 194 -12.52 11.64 6.17
CA PRO A 194 -13.52 12.28 5.31
C PRO A 194 -13.19 13.76 5.07
N GLY A 195 -13.03 14.13 3.79
CA GLY A 195 -12.70 15.48 3.35
C GLY A 195 -11.23 15.73 2.97
N LEU A 196 -10.26 14.97 3.50
CA LEU A 196 -8.85 15.18 3.17
C LEU A 196 -8.02 13.90 3.09
N ILE A 197 -7.07 13.87 2.17
CA ILE A 197 -6.02 12.85 2.06
C ILE A 197 -4.65 13.54 2.14
N VAL A 198 -3.76 12.99 2.96
CA VAL A 198 -2.38 13.43 3.12
C VAL A 198 -1.45 12.44 2.43
N VAL A 199 -0.56 12.96 1.58
CA VAL A 199 0.48 12.19 0.90
C VAL A 199 1.83 12.86 1.05
N CYS A 200 2.85 12.04 1.32
CA CYS A 200 4.25 12.45 1.33
C CYS A 200 4.86 12.10 -0.03
N GLN A 201 5.09 13.11 -0.88
CA GLN A 201 5.65 12.96 -2.24
C GLN A 201 7.07 13.53 -2.27
N GLY A 202 8.06 12.66 -2.02
CA GLY A 202 9.46 13.06 -1.93
C GLY A 202 9.70 14.12 -0.84
N HIS A 203 10.17 15.29 -1.25
CA HIS A 203 10.47 16.44 -0.37
C HIS A 203 9.22 17.22 0.10
N SER A 204 8.02 16.80 -0.32
CA SER A 204 6.81 17.57 -0.07
C SER A 204 5.74 16.78 0.67
N VAL A 205 5.09 17.42 1.63
CA VAL A 205 3.79 16.98 2.18
C VAL A 205 2.69 17.68 1.39
N LEU A 206 1.73 16.92 0.90
CA LEU A 206 0.58 17.43 0.15
C LEU A 206 -0.71 16.95 0.80
N ILE A 207 -1.63 17.89 1.03
CA ILE A 207 -2.99 17.60 1.46
C ILE A 207 -3.93 17.88 0.29
N VAL A 208 -4.84 16.96 0.02
CA VAL A 208 -5.79 17.04 -1.07
C VAL A 208 -7.20 16.79 -0.58
N SER A 209 -8.19 17.34 -1.30
CA SER A 209 -9.60 16.99 -1.08
C SER A 209 -9.82 15.51 -1.36
N SER A 210 -10.47 14.79 -0.44
CA SER A 210 -10.74 13.36 -0.63
C SER A 210 -11.76 13.09 -1.75
N SER A 211 -12.61 14.07 -2.08
CA SER A 211 -13.65 13.94 -3.11
C SER A 211 -13.17 14.27 -4.52
N THR A 212 -12.17 15.15 -4.66
CA THR A 212 -11.74 15.66 -5.98
C THR A 212 -10.26 15.50 -6.28
N GLY A 213 -9.44 15.19 -5.27
CA GLY A 213 -7.97 15.20 -5.39
C GLY A 213 -7.36 16.60 -5.50
N SER A 214 -8.16 17.68 -5.48
CA SER A 214 -7.65 19.05 -5.59
C SER A 214 -6.74 19.41 -4.39
N PRO A 215 -5.61 20.12 -4.61
CA PRO A 215 -4.74 20.56 -3.50
C PRO A 215 -5.47 21.47 -2.51
N LEU A 216 -5.26 21.21 -1.22
CA LEU A 216 -5.71 22.05 -0.11
C LEU A 216 -4.53 22.74 0.59
N PHE A 217 -3.40 22.04 0.68
CA PHE A 217 -2.18 22.54 1.32
C PHE A 217 -0.96 21.80 0.77
N SER A 218 0.17 22.48 0.74
CA SER A 218 1.47 21.87 0.45
C SER A 218 2.56 22.48 1.32
N PHE A 219 3.49 21.64 1.75
CA PHE A 219 4.73 22.04 2.41
C PHE A 219 5.90 21.38 1.70
N LEU A 220 6.98 22.12 1.47
CA LEU A 220 8.23 21.64 0.88
C LEU A 220 9.34 21.76 1.93
N ASP A 221 10.03 20.65 2.16
CA ASP A 221 11.30 20.65 2.89
C ASP A 221 12.46 20.53 1.89
N PRO A 222 13.29 21.58 1.72
CA PRO A 222 14.40 21.53 0.76
C PRO A 222 15.53 20.59 1.20
N LYS A 223 15.53 20.07 2.44
CA LYS A 223 16.62 19.25 2.97
C LYS A 223 16.45 17.77 2.69
N ASP A 224 15.29 17.20 3.04
CA ASP A 224 15.14 15.74 3.01
C ASP A 224 13.71 15.26 2.73
N LEU A 225 13.59 13.95 2.54
CA LEU A 225 12.40 13.23 2.09
C LEU A 225 11.46 12.86 3.24
N PHE A 226 10.16 12.94 2.97
CA PHE A 226 9.12 12.51 3.89
C PHE A 226 8.77 11.04 3.70
N TYR A 227 9.43 10.16 4.47
CA TYR A 227 9.11 8.72 4.50
C TYR A 227 8.27 8.31 5.71
N GLY A 228 8.09 9.20 6.70
CA GLY A 228 7.24 8.95 7.86
C GLY A 228 5.75 8.94 7.48
N ALA A 229 5.01 7.96 8.02
CA ALA A 229 3.55 7.92 7.86
C ALA A 229 2.91 9.15 8.55
N PRO A 230 2.11 9.95 7.81
CA PRO A 230 1.38 11.08 8.38
C PRO A 230 0.31 10.60 9.37
N VAL A 231 0.16 11.31 10.50
CA VAL A 231 -0.88 11.03 11.51
C VAL A 231 -1.60 12.31 11.89
N ILE A 232 -2.92 12.24 12.05
CA ILE A 232 -3.73 13.35 12.57
C ILE A 232 -4.16 13.04 14.00
N SER A 233 -3.87 13.95 14.93
CA SER A 233 -4.31 13.86 16.31
C SER A 233 -4.55 15.25 16.89
N GLY A 234 -5.63 15.43 17.65
CA GLY A 234 -5.95 16.71 18.29
C GLY A 234 -6.00 17.91 17.33
N GLY A 235 -6.50 17.70 16.11
CA GLY A 235 -6.61 18.74 15.07
C GLY A 235 -5.27 19.16 14.43
N ARG A 236 -4.21 18.36 14.61
CA ARG A 236 -2.88 18.60 14.01
C ARG A 236 -2.46 17.41 13.17
N LEU A 237 -1.80 17.70 12.05
CA LEU A 237 -1.11 16.71 11.24
C LEU A 237 0.35 16.66 11.67
N TYR A 238 0.87 15.45 11.91
CA TYR A 238 2.26 15.17 12.24
C TYR A 238 2.92 14.35 11.12
N VAL A 239 4.11 14.75 10.68
CA VAL A 239 4.86 14.05 9.64
C VAL A 239 6.36 14.10 9.92
N GLY A 240 7.03 12.95 9.91
CA GLY A 240 8.49 12.86 10.02
C GLY A 240 9.17 12.72 8.66
N ASN A 241 10.41 13.21 8.56
CA ASN A 241 11.27 13.06 7.38
C ASN A 241 12.57 12.28 7.74
N LEU A 242 13.47 12.13 6.77
CA LEU A 242 14.70 11.37 6.94
C LEU A 242 15.85 12.13 7.64
N ASP A 243 15.79 13.47 7.75
CA ASP A 243 16.81 14.25 8.48
C ASP A 243 16.57 14.30 10.01
N GLY A 244 15.58 13.54 10.49
CA GLY A 244 15.24 13.41 11.90
C GLY A 244 14.26 14.48 12.41
N ASN A 245 13.68 15.29 11.54
CA ASN A 245 12.69 16.30 11.93
C ASN A 245 11.26 15.72 11.99
N LEU A 246 10.48 16.22 12.96
CA LEU A 246 9.05 16.00 13.07
C LEU A 246 8.31 17.32 12.89
N TYR A 247 7.49 17.39 11.85
CA TYR A 247 6.68 18.57 11.52
C TYR A 247 5.27 18.43 12.09
N ALA A 248 4.70 19.56 12.52
CA ALA A 248 3.32 19.66 12.97
C ALA A 248 2.59 20.79 12.25
N PHE A 249 1.50 20.46 11.56
CA PHE A 249 0.66 21.41 10.82
C PHE A 249 -0.70 21.55 11.48
N LYS A 250 -1.26 22.75 11.44
CA LYS A 250 -2.62 23.05 11.91
C LYS A 250 -3.33 23.93 10.87
N PRO A 251 -4.67 23.91 10.79
CA PRO A 251 -5.42 24.85 9.97
C PRO A 251 -5.09 26.30 10.34
N ALA A 252 -5.08 27.19 9.34
CA ALA A 252 -5.12 28.63 9.60
C ALA A 252 -6.45 28.96 10.32
N ARG A 253 -6.39 29.88 11.28
CA ARG A 253 -7.59 30.38 11.96
C ARG A 253 -8.43 31.23 11.03
#